data_AF-Q9BTY2-F1
#
_entry.id   AF-Q9BTY2-F1
#
_cell.length_a   1.000
_cell.length_b   1.000
_cell.length_c   1.000
_cell.angle_alpha   90.00
_cell.angle_beta   90.00
_cell.angle_gamma   90.00
#
_symmetry.space_group_name_H-M   'P 1'
#
loop_
_entity.id
_entity.type
_entity.pdbx_description
1 polymer ?
#
loop_
_entity_poly.entity_id
_entity_poly.type
_entity_poly.pdbx_seq_one_letter_code
_entity_poly.pdbx_strand_id
1 'polypeptide(L)'
;MRPQELPRLAFPLLLLLLLLLPPPPCPAHSATRFDPTWESLDARQLPAWFDQAKFGIFIHWGVFSVPSFGSEWFWWYWQKEKIPKYVEFMKDNYPPSFKYEDFGPLFTAKFFNANQWADIFQASGAKYIVLTSKHHEGFTLWGSEYSWNWNAIDEGPKRDIVKELEVAIRNRTDLRFGLYYSLFEWFHPLFLEDESSSFHKRQFPVSKTLPELYELVNNYQPEVLWSDGDGGAPDQYWNSTGFLAWLYNESPVRGTVVTNDRWGAGSICKHGGFYTCSDRYNPGHLLPHKWENCMTIDKLSWGYRREAGISDYLTIEELVKQLVETVSCGGNLLMNIGPTLDGTISVVFEERLRQMGSWLKVNGEAIYETHTWRSQNDTVTPDVWYTSKPKEKLVYAIFLKWPTSGQLFLGHPKAILGATEVKLLGHGQPLNWISLEQNGIMVELPQLTIHQMPCKWGWALALTNVI
;
A
#
# COMPACT_ATOMS: atom_id res chain seq x y z
N MET A 1 -67.15 -14.90 -16.48
CA MET A 1 -67.46 -15.39 -17.84
C MET A 1 -66.16 -15.50 -18.62
N ARG A 2 -65.65 -16.72 -18.84
CA ARG A 2 -64.63 -17.03 -19.87
C ARG A 2 -65.36 -17.54 -21.11
N PRO A 3 -64.83 -17.25 -22.31
CA PRO A 3 -64.34 -18.32 -23.20
C PRO A 3 -63.09 -17.83 -24.01
N GLN A 4 -62.28 -18.59 -24.74
CA GLN A 4 -62.20 -19.99 -25.19
C GLN A 4 -60.79 -20.17 -25.79
N GLU A 5 -60.12 -21.29 -25.53
CA GLU A 5 -58.92 -21.75 -26.24
C GLU A 5 -59.33 -22.53 -27.51
N LEU A 6 -58.42 -22.59 -28.51
CA LEU A 6 -58.23 -23.65 -29.53
C LEU A 6 -57.09 -23.21 -30.51
N PRO A 7 -56.42 -24.10 -31.28
CA PRO A 7 -55.81 -25.39 -30.96
C PRO A 7 -54.31 -25.46 -31.35
N ARG A 8 -53.60 -26.47 -30.82
CA ARG A 8 -52.19 -26.79 -31.10
C ARG A 8 -52.02 -27.46 -32.47
N LEU A 9 -51.08 -26.97 -33.28
CA LEU A 9 -50.50 -27.69 -34.43
C LEU A 9 -49.09 -28.14 -34.08
N ALA A 10 -48.87 -29.46 -34.17
CA ALA A 10 -47.57 -30.09 -34.01
C ALA A 10 -46.82 -30.06 -35.35
N PHE A 11 -45.59 -29.54 -35.35
CA PHE A 11 -44.63 -29.69 -36.44
C PHE A 11 -43.39 -30.42 -35.90
N PRO A 12 -42.92 -31.48 -36.58
CA PRO A 12 -41.71 -32.20 -36.18
C PRO A 12 -40.50 -31.47 -36.76
N LEU A 13 -39.57 -30.99 -35.93
CA LEU A 13 -38.29 -30.49 -36.44
C LEU A 13 -37.12 -31.00 -35.61
N LEU A 14 -36.53 -32.07 -36.15
CA LEU A 14 -35.11 -32.43 -36.15
C LEU A 14 -34.25 -31.81 -35.02
N LEU A 15 -33.95 -32.63 -34.02
CA LEU A 15 -32.91 -32.39 -33.03
C LEU A 15 -31.53 -32.53 -33.71
N LEU A 16 -30.95 -31.42 -34.18
CA LEU A 16 -29.56 -31.38 -34.61
C LEU A 16 -28.69 -31.34 -33.34
N LEU A 17 -28.12 -32.49 -32.97
CA LEU A 17 -27.04 -32.57 -31.98
C LEU A 17 -25.82 -31.82 -32.53
N LEU A 18 -25.66 -30.54 -32.19
CA LEU A 18 -24.37 -29.88 -32.26
C LEU A 18 -23.51 -30.44 -31.13
N LEU A 19 -22.61 -31.35 -31.47
CA LEU A 19 -21.43 -31.66 -30.67
C LEU A 19 -20.62 -30.37 -30.51
N LEU A 20 -20.78 -29.71 -29.37
CA LEU A 20 -19.90 -28.65 -28.89
C LEU A 20 -18.53 -29.28 -28.63
N LEU A 21 -17.67 -29.29 -29.66
CA LEU A 21 -16.24 -29.49 -29.48
C LEU A 21 -15.73 -28.40 -28.51
N PRO A 22 -14.92 -28.76 -27.50
CA PRO A 22 -14.30 -27.77 -26.65
C PRO A 22 -13.43 -26.84 -27.52
N PRO A 23 -13.30 -25.56 -27.18
CA PRO A 23 -12.38 -24.68 -27.89
C PRO A 23 -10.97 -25.27 -27.81
N PRO A 24 -10.12 -25.09 -28.85
CA PRO A 24 -8.75 -25.56 -28.80
C PRO A 24 -8.05 -24.90 -27.59
N PRO A 25 -7.08 -25.58 -26.95
CA PRO A 25 -6.31 -24.95 -25.90
C PRO A 25 -5.63 -23.72 -26.51
N CYS A 26 -5.83 -22.54 -25.91
CA CYS A 26 -4.98 -21.40 -26.21
C CYS A 26 -3.52 -21.84 -26.09
N PRO A 27 -2.61 -21.42 -26.99
CA PRO A 27 -1.19 -21.70 -26.81
C PRO A 27 -0.82 -21.15 -25.44
N ALA A 28 -0.41 -22.03 -24.54
CA ALA A 28 0.18 -21.61 -23.27
C ALA A 28 1.34 -20.71 -23.67
N HIS A 29 1.21 -19.40 -23.43
CA HIS A 29 2.36 -18.52 -23.50
C HIS A 29 3.34 -19.13 -22.50
N SER A 30 4.40 -19.75 -23.03
CA SER A 30 5.56 -20.12 -22.24
C SER A 30 6.04 -18.82 -21.62
N ALA A 31 5.59 -18.53 -20.41
CA ALA A 31 6.02 -17.36 -19.66
C ALA A 31 7.56 -17.41 -19.65
N THR A 32 8.18 -16.35 -20.18
CA THR A 32 9.63 -16.26 -20.23
C THR A 32 10.15 -16.46 -18.82
N ARG A 33 10.98 -17.49 -18.63
CA ARG A 33 11.62 -17.76 -17.35
C ARG A 33 12.50 -16.58 -17.00
N PHE A 34 12.43 -16.12 -15.75
CA PHE A 34 13.28 -15.04 -15.24
C PHE A 34 14.62 -15.60 -14.78
N ASP A 35 15.71 -15.05 -15.29
CA ASP A 35 17.07 -15.36 -14.84
C ASP A 35 17.42 -14.56 -13.57
N PRO A 36 18.35 -15.03 -12.72
CA PRO A 36 18.76 -14.33 -11.50
C PRO A 36 19.68 -13.15 -11.78
N THR A 37 19.27 -12.26 -12.69
CA THR A 37 19.95 -11.02 -13.08
C THR A 37 18.97 -9.85 -13.03
N TRP A 38 19.45 -8.66 -12.65
CA TRP A 38 18.59 -7.48 -12.60
C TRP A 38 17.95 -7.14 -13.95
N GLU A 39 18.68 -7.30 -15.06
CA GLU A 39 18.14 -7.12 -16.41
C GLU A 39 16.90 -8.00 -16.67
N SER A 40 16.94 -9.28 -16.27
CA SER A 40 15.80 -10.17 -16.45
C SER A 40 14.66 -9.84 -15.48
N LEU A 41 14.97 -9.51 -14.22
CA LEU A 41 13.98 -9.30 -13.17
C LEU A 41 13.25 -7.96 -13.33
N ASP A 42 13.97 -6.89 -13.66
CA ASP A 42 13.42 -5.55 -13.87
C ASP A 42 12.57 -5.48 -15.16
N ALA A 43 12.78 -6.41 -16.10
CA ALA A 43 11.92 -6.55 -17.29
C ALA A 43 10.53 -7.16 -16.97
N ARG A 44 10.31 -7.69 -15.76
CA ARG A 44 9.02 -8.25 -15.37
C ARG A 44 7.98 -7.14 -15.24
N GLN A 45 6.91 -7.22 -16.03
CA GLN A 45 5.76 -6.34 -15.87
C GLN A 45 5.06 -6.61 -14.53
N LEU A 46 4.74 -5.54 -13.81
CA LEU A 46 3.91 -5.64 -12.61
C LEU A 46 2.50 -6.17 -12.97
N PRO A 47 1.93 -7.05 -12.14
CA PRO A 47 0.51 -7.38 -12.21
C PRO A 47 -0.36 -6.11 -12.17
N ALA A 48 -1.34 -6.03 -13.08
CA ALA A 48 -2.16 -4.83 -13.28
C ALA A 48 -2.88 -4.35 -12.02
N TRP A 49 -3.22 -5.28 -11.11
CA TRP A 49 -3.91 -4.95 -9.87
C TRP A 49 -3.13 -3.92 -9.03
N PHE A 50 -1.79 -3.96 -9.04
CA PHE A 50 -0.98 -3.07 -8.20
C PHE A 50 -1.07 -1.63 -8.70
N ASP A 51 -0.97 -1.42 -10.02
CA ASP A 51 -1.21 -0.08 -10.58
C ASP A 51 -2.66 0.37 -10.37
N GLN A 52 -3.64 -0.53 -10.43
CA GLN A 52 -5.05 -0.18 -10.24
C GLN A 52 -5.42 0.16 -8.79
N ALA A 53 -4.69 -0.41 -7.82
CA ALA A 53 -4.98 -0.35 -6.39
C ALA A 53 -4.84 1.06 -5.79
N LYS A 54 -3.80 1.81 -6.17
CA LYS A 54 -3.45 3.18 -5.74
C LYS A 54 -3.20 3.43 -4.25
N PHE A 55 -3.87 2.73 -3.34
CA PHE A 55 -3.82 2.99 -1.91
C PHE A 55 -3.75 1.69 -1.09
N GLY A 56 -2.77 1.61 -0.19
CA GLY A 56 -2.57 0.51 0.73
C GLY A 56 -2.26 0.98 2.15
N ILE A 57 -2.37 0.06 3.12
CA ILE A 57 -2.05 0.32 4.54
C ILE A 57 -0.78 -0.43 4.95
N PHE A 58 0.19 0.31 5.48
CA PHE A 58 1.36 -0.27 6.12
C PHE A 58 1.12 -0.39 7.63
N ILE A 59 1.71 -1.39 8.28
CA ILE A 59 1.55 -1.62 9.70
C ILE A 59 2.92 -1.96 10.29
N HIS A 60 3.52 -1.02 11.03
CA HIS A 60 4.73 -1.26 11.81
C HIS A 60 4.35 -1.65 13.23
N TRP A 61 4.46 -2.95 13.51
CA TRP A 61 4.10 -3.54 14.79
C TRP A 61 5.07 -4.66 15.16
N GLY A 62 5.54 -4.65 16.39
CA GLY A 62 6.52 -5.60 16.88
C GLY A 62 6.94 -5.28 18.31
N VAL A 63 8.03 -5.88 18.77
CA VAL A 63 8.53 -5.71 20.14
C VAL A 63 8.89 -4.25 20.45
N PHE A 64 9.31 -3.46 19.45
CA PHE A 64 9.55 -2.02 19.60
C PHE A 64 8.29 -1.22 19.99
N SER A 65 7.08 -1.77 19.82
CA SER A 65 5.84 -1.13 20.30
C SER A 65 5.72 -1.20 21.83
N VAL A 66 6.44 -2.09 22.52
CA VAL A 66 6.38 -2.23 23.99
C VAL A 66 6.84 -0.98 24.74
N PRO A 67 8.05 -0.43 24.49
CA PRO A 67 8.42 0.85 25.11
C PRO A 67 7.51 1.99 24.68
N SER A 68 6.88 1.89 23.50
CA SER A 68 5.93 2.87 22.97
C SER A 68 6.53 4.29 22.97
N PHE A 69 7.79 4.46 22.57
CA PHE A 69 8.51 5.72 22.72
C PHE A 69 9.45 6.00 21.54
N GLY A 70 9.39 7.22 21.01
CA GLY A 70 10.38 7.73 20.06
C GLY A 70 10.24 7.20 18.64
N SER A 71 10.39 5.89 18.42
CA SER A 71 10.24 5.22 17.11
C SER A 71 10.39 3.70 17.20
N GLU A 72 10.05 2.98 16.13
CA GLU A 72 10.40 1.57 15.90
C GLU A 72 11.92 1.29 15.89
N TRP A 73 12.75 2.32 15.62
CA TRP A 73 14.21 2.30 15.80
C TRP A 73 14.69 2.33 17.27
N PHE A 74 13.82 2.00 18.23
CA PHE A 74 14.10 2.12 19.66
C PHE A 74 15.40 1.46 20.09
N TRP A 75 15.65 0.21 19.67
CA TRP A 75 16.89 -0.51 20.01
C TRP A 75 18.12 0.25 19.53
N TRP A 76 18.11 0.70 18.27
CA TRP A 76 19.25 1.40 17.67
C TRP A 76 19.56 2.70 18.43
N TYR A 77 18.54 3.51 18.69
CA TYR A 77 18.71 4.78 19.40
C TYR A 77 19.12 4.60 20.88
N TRP A 78 18.66 3.53 21.53
CA TRP A 78 19.02 3.24 22.91
C TRP A 78 20.40 2.58 23.05
N GLN A 79 20.66 1.52 22.30
CA GLN A 79 21.84 0.65 22.50
C GLN A 79 23.03 1.05 21.62
N LYS A 80 22.79 1.33 20.33
CA LYS A 80 23.84 1.64 19.37
C LYS A 80 24.28 3.10 19.46
N GLU A 81 23.37 4.04 19.26
CA GLU A 81 23.67 5.48 19.24
C GLU A 81 23.69 6.11 20.63
N LYS A 82 22.97 5.52 21.58
CA LYS A 82 22.86 6.00 22.96
C LYS A 82 22.36 7.45 23.03
N ILE A 83 21.33 7.77 22.23
CA ILE A 83 20.70 9.09 22.25
C ILE A 83 20.19 9.37 23.68
N PRO A 84 20.56 10.52 24.30
CA PRO A 84 20.28 10.79 25.71
C PRO A 84 18.82 10.56 26.11
N LYS A 85 17.87 11.04 25.30
CA LYS A 85 16.42 10.88 25.53
C LYS A 85 15.98 9.42 25.69
N TYR A 86 16.55 8.49 24.91
CA TYR A 86 16.21 7.06 24.99
C TYR A 86 16.89 6.38 26.19
N VAL A 87 18.13 6.76 26.49
CA VAL A 87 18.86 6.26 27.66
C VAL A 87 18.20 6.70 28.97
N GLU A 88 17.80 7.98 29.06
CA GLU A 88 17.08 8.53 30.21
C GLU A 88 15.71 7.87 30.36
N PHE A 89 14.95 7.72 29.26
CA PHE A 89 13.68 7.00 29.29
C PHE A 89 13.83 5.59 29.88
N MET A 90 14.86 4.84 29.45
CA MET A 90 15.10 3.50 29.97
C MET A 90 15.49 3.51 31.45
N LYS A 91 16.35 4.45 31.86
CA LYS A 91 16.74 4.63 33.25
C LYS A 91 15.56 4.96 34.18
N ASP A 92 14.61 5.76 33.69
CA ASP A 92 13.49 6.26 34.50
C ASP A 92 12.32 5.26 34.58
N ASN A 93 12.21 4.34 33.60
CA ASN A 93 11.04 3.47 33.46
C ASN A 93 11.34 1.97 33.65
N TYR A 94 12.61 1.54 33.60
CA TYR A 94 13.00 0.13 33.62
C TYR A 94 14.15 -0.15 34.61
N PRO A 95 14.28 -1.39 35.13
CA PRO A 95 15.38 -1.75 36.01
C PRO A 95 16.76 -1.57 35.35
N PRO A 96 17.84 -1.29 36.12
CA PRO A 96 19.17 -1.02 35.56
C PRO A 96 19.78 -2.13 34.68
N SER A 97 19.33 -3.38 34.84
CA SER A 97 19.79 -4.55 34.08
C SER A 97 18.87 -4.95 32.93
N PHE A 98 17.85 -4.16 32.62
CA PHE A 98 16.87 -4.46 31.57
C PHE A 98 17.56 -4.46 30.20
N LYS A 99 17.35 -5.52 29.43
CA LYS A 99 17.82 -5.70 28.05
C LYS A 99 16.65 -5.58 27.08
N TYR A 100 16.95 -5.45 25.78
CA TYR A 100 15.87 -5.32 24.81
C TYR A 100 15.06 -6.60 24.66
N GLU A 101 15.70 -7.74 24.82
CA GLU A 101 15.08 -9.05 24.81
C GLU A 101 14.03 -9.20 25.92
N ASP A 102 14.18 -8.48 27.04
CA ASP A 102 13.20 -8.47 28.13
C ASP A 102 11.86 -7.81 27.72
N PHE A 103 11.80 -7.12 26.56
CA PHE A 103 10.55 -6.65 25.97
C PHE A 103 9.74 -7.76 25.28
N GLY A 104 10.37 -8.86 24.85
CA GLY A 104 9.70 -9.96 24.15
C GLY A 104 8.46 -10.48 24.90
N PRO A 105 8.57 -10.88 26.17
CA PRO A 105 7.43 -11.34 26.97
C PRO A 105 6.37 -10.27 27.23
N LEU A 106 6.75 -8.99 27.14
CA LEU A 106 5.86 -7.85 27.41
C LEU A 106 5.06 -7.44 26.18
N PHE A 107 5.40 -7.94 24.99
CA PHE A 107 4.61 -7.77 23.78
C PHE A 107 3.39 -8.70 23.82
N THR A 108 2.32 -8.25 24.47
CA THR A 108 1.20 -9.15 24.82
C THR A 108 0.18 -9.36 23.71
N ALA A 109 -0.01 -8.39 22.80
CA ALA A 109 -1.11 -8.42 21.81
C ALA A 109 -2.49 -8.74 22.43
N LYS A 110 -2.71 -8.34 23.69
CA LYS A 110 -3.86 -8.78 24.51
C LYS A 110 -5.23 -8.45 23.90
N PHE A 111 -5.33 -7.32 23.21
CA PHE A 111 -6.53 -6.83 22.56
C PHE A 111 -6.43 -6.91 21.02
N PHE A 112 -5.40 -7.57 20.49
CA PHE A 112 -5.29 -7.83 19.05
C PHE A 112 -6.46 -8.69 18.57
N ASN A 113 -7.17 -8.16 17.57
CA ASN A 113 -8.26 -8.83 16.88
C ASN A 113 -8.10 -8.62 15.37
N ALA A 114 -7.66 -9.67 14.67
CA ALA A 114 -7.45 -9.66 13.23
C ALA A 114 -8.71 -9.27 12.43
N ASN A 115 -9.90 -9.70 12.87
CA ASN A 115 -11.16 -9.35 12.22
C ASN A 115 -11.49 -7.87 12.37
N GLN A 116 -11.23 -7.29 13.55
CA GLN A 116 -11.43 -5.86 13.79
C GLN A 116 -10.49 -5.03 12.91
N TRP A 117 -9.22 -5.43 12.81
CA TRP A 117 -8.26 -4.79 11.90
C TRP A 117 -8.72 -4.87 10.44
N ALA A 118 -9.14 -6.05 9.99
CA ALA A 118 -9.68 -6.25 8.64
C ALA A 118 -10.88 -5.31 8.35
N ASP A 119 -11.81 -5.16 9.30
CA ASP A 119 -12.95 -4.26 9.18
C ASP A 119 -12.52 -2.78 9.11
N ILE A 120 -11.50 -2.37 9.88
CA ILE A 120 -10.93 -1.01 9.83
C ILE A 120 -10.24 -0.75 8.49
N PHE A 121 -9.43 -1.70 7.99
CA PHE A 121 -8.70 -1.54 6.73
C PHE A 121 -9.64 -1.53 5.52
N GLN A 122 -10.66 -2.40 5.50
CA GLN A 122 -11.72 -2.34 4.49
C GLN A 122 -12.46 -1.00 4.50
N ALA A 123 -12.77 -0.48 5.70
CA ALA A 123 -13.42 0.81 5.85
C ALA A 123 -12.53 1.99 5.45
N SER A 124 -11.21 1.81 5.31
CA SER A 124 -10.28 2.85 4.85
C SER A 124 -10.30 3.07 3.33
N GLY A 125 -10.86 2.13 2.57
CA GLY A 125 -10.82 2.12 1.11
C GLY A 125 -9.56 1.50 0.51
N ALA A 126 -8.54 1.19 1.31
CA ALA A 126 -7.33 0.52 0.84
C ALA A 126 -7.62 -0.77 0.05
N LYS A 127 -6.73 -1.10 -0.87
CA LYS A 127 -6.81 -2.29 -1.74
C LYS A 127 -5.77 -3.35 -1.43
N TYR A 128 -4.82 -3.03 -0.56
CA TYR A 128 -3.81 -3.96 -0.05
C TYR A 128 -3.33 -3.52 1.33
N ILE A 129 -2.77 -4.46 2.08
CA ILE A 129 -2.09 -4.18 3.34
C ILE A 129 -0.68 -4.74 3.31
N VAL A 130 0.23 -4.18 4.11
CA VAL A 130 1.58 -4.67 4.33
C VAL A 130 1.84 -4.67 5.83
N LEU A 131 1.98 -5.85 6.43
CA LEU A 131 2.34 -6.00 7.85
C LEU A 131 3.85 -6.22 7.98
N THR A 132 4.51 -5.55 8.93
CA THR A 132 5.88 -5.90 9.34
C THR A 132 5.92 -7.31 9.92
N SER A 133 6.19 -8.30 9.09
CA SER A 133 6.34 -9.69 9.54
C SER A 133 7.56 -9.84 10.42
N LYS A 134 8.65 -9.14 10.07
CA LYS A 134 9.89 -9.01 10.82
C LYS A 134 10.53 -7.65 10.53
N HIS A 135 10.89 -6.91 11.57
CA HIS A 135 11.63 -5.65 11.46
C HIS A 135 13.11 -5.84 11.89
N HIS A 136 13.88 -4.76 11.97
CA HIS A 136 15.35 -4.82 12.14
C HIS A 136 15.81 -5.40 13.49
N GLU A 137 14.92 -5.51 14.49
CA GLU A 137 15.19 -6.22 15.74
C GLU A 137 15.05 -7.74 15.63
N GLY A 138 14.65 -8.27 14.47
CA GLY A 138 14.64 -9.70 14.16
C GLY A 138 13.48 -10.50 14.75
N PHE A 139 12.56 -9.88 15.48
CA PHE A 139 11.41 -10.58 16.05
C PHE A 139 10.37 -10.88 14.97
N THR A 140 10.05 -12.16 14.76
CA THR A 140 9.05 -12.56 13.76
C THR A 140 7.64 -12.60 14.35
N LEU A 141 6.65 -12.04 13.66
CA LEU A 141 5.23 -12.10 14.03
C LEU A 141 4.55 -13.44 13.72
N TRP A 142 5.31 -14.40 13.20
CA TRP A 142 4.93 -15.80 13.04
C TRP A 142 5.99 -16.70 13.68
N GLY A 143 5.67 -17.97 13.94
CA GLY A 143 6.63 -18.93 14.50
C GLY A 143 7.58 -19.45 13.42
N SER A 144 8.65 -18.70 13.16
CA SER A 144 9.68 -19.12 12.21
C SER A 144 10.60 -20.17 12.80
N GLU A 145 10.90 -21.22 12.02
CA GLU A 145 11.93 -22.22 12.37
C GLU A 145 13.32 -21.60 12.58
N TYR A 146 13.57 -20.42 12.01
CA TYR A 146 14.86 -19.73 12.02
C TYR A 146 14.93 -18.55 13.00
N SER A 147 13.83 -18.29 13.72
CA SER A 147 13.73 -17.30 14.81
C SER A 147 13.27 -17.95 16.12
N TRP A 148 13.75 -19.17 16.40
CA TRP A 148 13.38 -19.92 17.60
C TRP A 148 13.56 -19.09 18.88
N ASN A 149 12.55 -19.05 19.74
CA ASN A 149 12.45 -18.22 20.95
C ASN A 149 12.48 -16.69 20.75
N TRP A 150 12.49 -16.19 19.52
CA TRP A 150 12.42 -14.75 19.23
C TRP A 150 11.33 -14.48 18.20
N ASN A 151 10.13 -14.98 18.51
CA ASN A 151 8.96 -14.88 17.66
C ASN A 151 7.65 -14.88 18.46
N ALA A 152 6.55 -14.43 17.83
CA ALA A 152 5.25 -14.25 18.47
C ALA A 152 4.55 -15.54 18.94
N ILE A 153 4.97 -16.72 18.45
CA ILE A 153 4.44 -18.01 18.92
C ILE A 153 5.22 -18.46 20.16
N ASP A 154 6.54 -18.36 20.13
CA ASP A 154 7.42 -18.81 21.21
C ASP A 154 7.49 -17.82 22.38
N GLU A 155 7.18 -16.55 22.18
CA GLU A 155 7.28 -15.49 23.18
C GLU A 155 6.19 -14.41 23.00
N GLY A 156 5.80 -13.75 24.09
CA GLY A 156 4.80 -12.69 24.06
C GLY A 156 3.38 -13.20 23.75
N PRO A 157 2.80 -12.95 22.55
CA PRO A 157 1.38 -13.24 22.25
C PRO A 157 0.99 -14.72 22.28
N LYS A 158 1.93 -15.63 22.03
CA LYS A 158 1.68 -17.07 21.82
C LYS A 158 0.73 -17.36 20.66
N ARG A 159 0.85 -16.59 19.58
CA ARG A 159 -0.07 -16.57 18.43
C ARG A 159 0.68 -16.36 17.11
N ASP A 160 0.21 -16.99 16.04
CA ASP A 160 0.65 -16.67 14.69
C ASP A 160 -0.13 -15.46 14.18
N ILE A 161 0.39 -14.26 14.47
CA ILE A 161 -0.26 -13.00 14.11
C ILE A 161 -0.39 -12.86 12.58
N VAL A 162 0.61 -13.32 11.84
CA VAL A 162 0.60 -13.27 10.36
C VAL A 162 -0.52 -14.14 9.80
N LYS A 163 -0.65 -15.40 10.26
CA LYS A 163 -1.74 -16.31 9.83
C LYS A 163 -3.11 -15.75 10.18
N GLU A 164 -3.27 -15.27 11.41
CA GLU A 164 -4.56 -14.74 11.87
C GLU A 164 -5.00 -13.52 11.05
N LEU A 165 -4.09 -12.58 10.77
CA LEU A 165 -4.40 -11.41 9.93
C LEU A 165 -4.64 -11.82 8.47
N GLU A 166 -3.81 -12.69 7.91
CA GLU A 166 -3.98 -13.22 6.55
C GLU A 166 -5.38 -13.81 6.33
N VAL A 167 -5.81 -14.69 7.24
CA VAL A 167 -7.13 -15.32 7.20
C VAL A 167 -8.25 -14.28 7.32
N ALA A 168 -8.12 -13.32 8.24
CA ALA A 168 -9.12 -12.27 8.42
C ALA A 168 -9.27 -11.39 7.18
N ILE A 169 -8.15 -10.96 6.57
CA ILE A 169 -8.14 -10.14 5.36
C ILE A 169 -8.79 -10.89 4.20
N ARG A 170 -8.36 -12.13 3.93
CA ARG A 170 -8.86 -12.93 2.80
C ARG A 170 -10.33 -13.32 2.94
N ASN A 171 -10.82 -13.54 4.17
CA ASN A 171 -12.20 -13.99 4.40
C ASN A 171 -13.21 -12.85 4.54
N ARG A 172 -12.78 -11.62 4.87
CA ARG A 172 -13.69 -10.52 5.23
C ARG A 172 -13.61 -9.32 4.29
N THR A 173 -12.60 -9.25 3.45
CA THR A 173 -12.28 -8.05 2.67
C THR A 173 -11.90 -8.39 1.24
N ASP A 174 -11.90 -7.38 0.39
CA ASP A 174 -11.36 -7.49 -0.98
C ASP A 174 -9.89 -7.03 -1.06
N LEU A 175 -9.20 -6.91 0.07
CA LEU A 175 -7.82 -6.43 0.13
C LEU A 175 -6.84 -7.54 -0.20
N ARG A 176 -5.79 -7.19 -0.96
CA ARG A 176 -4.62 -8.03 -1.19
C ARG A 176 -3.76 -8.08 0.09
N PHE A 177 -3.25 -9.25 0.43
CA PHE A 177 -2.43 -9.43 1.63
C PHE A 177 -0.94 -9.30 1.30
N GLY A 178 -0.22 -8.48 2.04
CA GLY A 178 1.21 -8.22 1.84
C GLY A 178 1.99 -8.24 3.14
N LEU A 179 3.29 -8.47 3.02
CA LEU A 179 4.21 -8.57 4.14
C LEU A 179 5.47 -7.77 3.87
N TYR A 180 5.91 -7.07 4.89
CA TYR A 180 7.22 -6.46 4.98
C TYR A 180 8.19 -7.41 5.67
N TYR A 181 9.44 -7.40 5.22
CA TYR A 181 10.50 -8.20 5.80
C TYR A 181 11.84 -7.45 5.77
N SER A 182 12.43 -7.23 6.94
CA SER A 182 13.81 -6.73 7.07
C SER A 182 14.83 -7.81 6.74
N LEU A 183 15.71 -7.56 5.77
CA LEU A 183 16.76 -8.52 5.39
C LEU A 183 17.83 -8.65 6.48
N PHE A 184 18.12 -7.57 7.20
CA PHE A 184 19.14 -7.50 8.25
C PHE A 184 18.54 -7.48 9.66
N GLU A 185 19.38 -7.77 10.65
CA GLU A 185 19.03 -7.74 12.07
C GLU A 185 20.14 -7.08 12.87
N TRP A 186 19.82 -5.98 13.57
CA TRP A 186 20.82 -5.10 14.19
C TRP A 186 21.78 -5.81 15.15
N PHE A 187 21.32 -6.86 15.83
CA PHE A 187 22.08 -7.53 16.88
C PHE A 187 22.15 -9.05 16.73
N HIS A 188 21.77 -9.59 15.57
CA HIS A 188 21.92 -11.03 15.35
C HIS A 188 23.41 -11.39 15.23
N PRO A 189 23.96 -12.34 16.02
CA PRO A 189 25.39 -12.63 16.04
C PRO A 189 25.97 -12.95 14.66
N LEU A 190 25.27 -13.75 13.84
CA LEU A 190 25.72 -14.06 12.49
C LEU A 190 25.74 -12.85 11.56
N PHE A 191 24.79 -11.90 11.70
CA PHE A 191 24.79 -10.69 10.90
C PHE A 191 25.97 -9.80 11.27
N LEU A 192 26.24 -9.62 12.57
CA LEU A 192 27.40 -8.88 13.06
C LEU A 192 28.73 -9.52 12.65
N GLU A 193 28.80 -10.86 12.65
CA GLU A 193 29.98 -11.60 12.18
C GLU A 193 30.19 -11.38 10.68
N ASP A 194 29.13 -11.46 9.87
CA ASP A 194 29.19 -11.18 8.44
C ASP A 194 29.59 -9.72 8.16
N GLU A 195 28.98 -8.74 8.85
CA GLU A 195 29.33 -7.31 8.76
C GLU A 195 30.81 -7.08 9.10
N SER A 196 31.31 -7.69 10.17
CA SER A 196 32.73 -7.60 10.56
C SER A 196 33.68 -8.17 9.50
N SER A 197 33.18 -9.07 8.65
CA SER A 197 33.91 -9.64 7.52
C SER A 197 33.71 -8.88 6.21
N SER A 198 33.16 -7.66 6.24
CA SER A 198 32.73 -6.93 5.04
C SER A 198 31.81 -7.75 4.14
N PHE A 199 30.91 -8.53 4.77
CA PHE A 199 29.91 -9.39 4.14
C PHE A 199 30.47 -10.54 3.28
N HIS A 200 31.72 -10.96 3.51
CA HIS A 200 32.32 -12.07 2.77
C HIS A 200 31.84 -13.46 3.24
N LYS A 201 31.50 -13.64 4.52
CA LYS A 201 31.15 -14.95 5.11
C LYS A 201 29.75 -15.46 4.71
N ARG A 202 28.77 -14.57 4.55
CA ARG A 202 27.39 -14.87 4.12
C ARG A 202 26.68 -15.93 4.98
N GLN A 203 27.04 -16.06 6.25
CA GLN A 203 26.44 -17.06 7.14
C GLN A 203 25.00 -16.72 7.48
N PHE A 204 24.70 -15.45 7.77
CA PHE A 204 23.38 -14.97 8.13
C PHE A 204 22.34 -15.13 7.00
N PRO A 205 22.58 -14.67 5.76
CA PRO A 205 21.58 -14.81 4.70
C PRO A 205 21.29 -16.27 4.34
N VAL A 206 22.30 -17.14 4.39
CA VAL A 206 22.14 -18.57 4.06
C VAL A 206 21.41 -19.34 5.16
N SER A 207 21.71 -19.05 6.43
CA SER A 207 21.14 -19.82 7.56
C SER A 207 19.80 -19.27 8.06
N LYS A 208 19.47 -18.01 7.76
CA LYS A 208 18.33 -17.32 8.35
C LYS A 208 17.50 -16.53 7.34
N THR A 209 18.07 -15.50 6.71
CA THR A 209 17.27 -14.58 5.87
C THR A 209 16.57 -15.28 4.70
N LEU A 210 17.29 -16.04 3.89
CA LEU A 210 16.71 -16.73 2.74
C LEU A 210 15.72 -17.82 3.16
N PRO A 211 16.04 -18.74 4.08
CA PRO A 211 15.07 -19.72 4.55
C PRO A 211 13.78 -19.11 5.10
N GLU A 212 13.87 -18.03 5.88
CA GLU A 212 12.68 -17.29 6.36
C GLU A 212 11.87 -16.69 5.22
N LEU A 213 12.51 -16.10 4.20
CA LEU A 213 11.80 -15.57 3.04
C LEU A 213 11.04 -16.67 2.27
N TYR A 214 11.65 -17.85 2.09
CA TYR A 214 10.97 -19.00 1.50
C TYR A 214 9.79 -19.48 2.36
N GLU A 215 10.00 -19.61 3.68
CA GLU A 215 8.96 -19.98 4.65
C GLU A 215 7.78 -19.00 4.58
N LEU A 216 8.06 -17.69 4.63
CA LEU A 216 7.07 -16.62 4.61
C LEU A 216 6.22 -16.67 3.34
N VAL A 217 6.85 -16.82 2.16
CA VAL A 217 6.14 -16.87 0.89
C VAL A 217 5.29 -18.13 0.75
N ASN A 218 5.82 -19.29 1.15
CA ASN A 218 5.08 -20.54 1.02
C ASN A 218 3.92 -20.67 2.02
N ASN A 219 4.10 -20.17 3.25
CA ASN A 219 3.11 -20.31 4.32
C ASN A 219 1.97 -19.28 4.24
N TYR A 220 2.27 -18.05 3.78
CA TYR A 220 1.32 -16.93 3.83
C TYR A 220 0.94 -16.40 2.45
N GLN A 221 1.71 -16.69 1.39
CA GLN A 221 1.42 -16.28 0.02
C GLN A 221 1.15 -14.76 -0.11
N PRO A 222 2.07 -13.89 0.33
CA PRO A 222 1.89 -12.45 0.21
C PRO A 222 1.92 -12.00 -1.26
N GLU A 223 1.02 -11.10 -1.61
CA GLU A 223 0.92 -10.47 -2.93
C GLU A 223 1.75 -9.18 -3.02
N VAL A 224 2.12 -8.60 -1.88
CA VAL A 224 3.21 -7.62 -1.77
C VAL A 224 4.27 -8.21 -0.87
N LEU A 225 5.48 -8.39 -1.36
CA LEU A 225 6.64 -8.71 -0.54
C LEU A 225 7.57 -7.49 -0.52
N TRP A 226 7.47 -6.72 0.56
CA TRP A 226 8.14 -5.45 0.73
C TRP A 226 9.44 -5.69 1.51
N SER A 227 10.58 -5.62 0.84
CA SER A 227 11.88 -5.87 1.47
C SER A 227 12.44 -4.60 2.10
N ASP A 228 13.21 -4.71 3.18
CA ASP A 228 14.13 -3.64 3.58
C ASP A 228 15.53 -4.19 3.86
N GLY A 229 16.42 -3.96 2.90
CA GLY A 229 17.75 -4.55 2.86
C GLY A 229 18.90 -3.57 2.79
N ASP A 230 18.65 -2.26 2.87
CA ASP A 230 19.70 -1.22 2.76
C ASP A 230 20.48 -1.02 4.08
N GLY A 231 20.77 -2.11 4.78
CA GLY A 231 21.60 -2.16 5.99
C GLY A 231 23.11 -2.16 5.70
N GLY A 232 23.54 -1.59 4.57
CA GLY A 232 24.95 -1.54 4.14
C GLY A 232 25.46 -2.78 3.38
N ALA A 233 24.68 -3.88 3.30
CA ALA A 233 25.07 -5.08 2.58
C ALA A 233 24.50 -5.10 1.14
N PRO A 234 25.31 -5.42 0.11
CA PRO A 234 24.86 -5.40 -1.29
C PRO A 234 23.94 -6.58 -1.63
N ASP A 235 23.21 -6.48 -2.74
CA ASP A 235 22.25 -7.51 -3.18
C ASP A 235 22.88 -8.90 -3.40
N GLN A 236 24.16 -8.95 -3.78
CA GLN A 236 24.87 -10.22 -3.94
C GLN A 236 25.07 -10.96 -2.61
N TYR A 237 25.25 -10.24 -1.50
CA TYR A 237 25.36 -10.86 -0.17
C TYR A 237 24.05 -11.58 0.19
N TRP A 238 22.91 -10.91 -0.02
CA TRP A 238 21.57 -11.42 0.23
C TRP A 238 21.12 -12.52 -0.73
N ASN A 239 21.79 -12.69 -1.89
CA ASN A 239 21.29 -13.50 -3.01
C ASN A 239 19.91 -13.02 -3.52
N SER A 240 19.68 -11.70 -3.52
CA SER A 240 18.36 -11.15 -3.82
C SER A 240 17.86 -11.52 -5.20
N THR A 241 18.72 -11.48 -6.23
CA THR A 241 18.33 -11.85 -7.60
C THR A 241 17.99 -13.35 -7.71
N GLY A 242 18.70 -14.21 -6.98
CA GLY A 242 18.40 -15.64 -6.89
C GLY A 242 17.03 -15.91 -6.26
N PHE A 243 16.73 -15.22 -5.15
CA PHE A 243 15.43 -15.32 -4.48
C PHE A 243 14.29 -14.78 -5.37
N LEU A 244 14.47 -13.60 -5.97
CA LEU A 244 13.46 -12.99 -6.85
C LEU A 244 13.19 -13.83 -8.11
N ALA A 245 14.21 -14.46 -8.68
CA ALA A 245 14.03 -15.39 -9.81
C ALA A 245 13.17 -16.60 -9.39
N TRP A 246 13.41 -17.19 -8.21
CA TRP A 246 12.52 -18.22 -7.67
C TRP A 246 11.10 -17.69 -7.43
N LEU A 247 10.99 -16.50 -6.84
CA LEU A 247 9.71 -15.87 -6.52
C LEU A 247 8.82 -15.70 -7.78
N TYR A 248 9.41 -15.28 -8.90
CA TYR A 248 8.67 -15.03 -10.13
C TYR A 248 8.49 -16.27 -11.03
N ASN A 249 9.29 -17.32 -10.86
CA ASN A 249 9.18 -18.53 -11.67
C ASN A 249 8.38 -19.64 -10.98
N GLU A 250 8.61 -19.85 -9.68
CA GLU A 250 8.28 -21.11 -9.00
C GLU A 250 7.31 -20.93 -7.83
N SER A 251 7.35 -19.78 -7.14
CA SER A 251 6.53 -19.54 -5.95
C SER A 251 5.01 -19.66 -6.20
N PRO A 252 4.20 -19.91 -5.15
CA PRO A 252 2.73 -19.94 -5.26
C PRO A 252 2.12 -18.60 -5.69
N VAL A 253 2.85 -17.49 -5.52
CA VAL A 253 2.38 -16.12 -5.80
C VAL A 253 2.98 -15.51 -7.07
N ARG A 254 3.72 -16.29 -7.88
CA ARG A 254 4.44 -15.81 -9.07
C ARG A 254 3.64 -14.91 -10.02
N GLY A 255 2.33 -15.15 -10.14
CA GLY A 255 1.42 -14.40 -11.00
C GLY A 255 0.84 -13.11 -10.38
N THR A 256 0.91 -12.95 -9.06
CA THR A 256 0.27 -11.83 -8.34
C THR A 256 1.26 -10.97 -7.56
N VAL A 257 2.41 -11.51 -7.18
CA VAL A 257 3.37 -10.84 -6.29
C VAL A 257 4.02 -9.61 -6.93
N VAL A 258 4.20 -8.58 -6.11
CA VAL A 258 5.02 -7.40 -6.38
C VAL A 258 6.08 -7.21 -5.31
N THR A 259 7.20 -6.61 -5.69
CA THR A 259 8.33 -6.32 -4.79
C THR A 259 8.87 -4.92 -5.02
N ASN A 260 9.31 -4.27 -3.96
CA ASN A 260 9.90 -2.92 -3.99
C ASN A 260 11.38 -2.95 -4.44
N ASP A 261 12.08 -1.83 -4.22
CA ASP A 261 13.45 -1.53 -4.65
C ASP A 261 14.51 -1.60 -3.53
N ARG A 262 14.24 -2.27 -2.41
CA ARG A 262 15.17 -2.31 -1.25
C ARG A 262 15.76 -3.70 -1.01
N TRP A 263 16.33 -4.28 -2.05
CA TRP A 263 16.89 -5.65 -2.04
C TRP A 263 18.39 -5.72 -1.72
N GLY A 264 18.94 -4.65 -1.13
CA GLY A 264 20.35 -4.54 -0.78
C GLY A 264 20.91 -3.15 -1.10
N ALA A 265 22.10 -2.86 -0.58
CA ALA A 265 22.78 -1.59 -0.80
C ALA A 265 22.96 -1.30 -2.30
N GLY A 266 22.52 -0.12 -2.73
CA GLY A 266 22.57 0.31 -4.12
C GLY A 266 21.43 -0.18 -5.02
N SER A 267 20.40 -0.83 -4.48
CA SER A 267 19.19 -1.22 -5.25
C SER A 267 18.09 -0.15 -5.30
N ILE A 268 18.07 0.76 -4.32
CA ILE A 268 17.05 1.80 -4.18
C ILE A 268 17.01 2.72 -5.41
N CYS A 269 15.80 2.99 -5.90
CA CYS A 269 15.53 3.82 -7.08
C CYS A 269 16.24 3.33 -8.36
N LYS A 270 16.62 2.05 -8.40
CA LYS A 270 17.41 1.45 -9.49
C LYS A 270 16.86 0.10 -9.94
N HIS A 271 16.55 -0.79 -9.00
CA HIS A 271 16.08 -2.15 -9.25
C HIS A 271 14.73 -2.40 -8.59
N GLY A 272 14.05 -3.48 -8.95
CA GLY A 272 12.79 -3.91 -8.32
C GLY A 272 11.55 -3.52 -9.12
N GLY A 273 10.42 -4.14 -8.77
CA GLY A 273 9.17 -4.01 -9.54
C GLY A 273 8.55 -2.62 -9.45
N PHE A 274 8.74 -1.91 -8.33
CA PHE A 274 8.37 -0.51 -8.16
C PHE A 274 9.37 0.20 -7.24
N TYR A 275 9.52 1.49 -7.43
CA TYR A 275 10.47 2.30 -6.65
C TYR A 275 9.84 2.91 -5.42
N THR A 276 10.60 2.97 -4.34
CA THR A 276 10.28 3.76 -3.15
C THR A 276 11.27 4.91 -3.00
N CYS A 277 12.51 4.78 -3.50
CA CYS A 277 13.59 5.78 -3.56
C CYS A 277 14.06 6.38 -2.20
N SER A 278 13.16 6.65 -1.25
CA SER A 278 13.43 7.10 0.11
C SER A 278 12.15 6.96 0.96
N ASP A 279 12.25 7.10 2.28
CA ASP A 279 11.07 7.23 3.13
C ASP A 279 10.29 8.52 2.79
N ARG A 280 8.95 8.44 2.78
CA ARG A 280 8.04 9.56 2.44
C ARG A 280 8.31 10.15 1.05
N TYR A 281 8.78 9.33 0.11
CA TYR A 281 9.10 9.75 -1.24
C TYR A 281 7.85 10.20 -2.00
N ASN A 282 7.82 11.47 -2.39
CA ASN A 282 6.82 12.03 -3.29
C ASN A 282 7.55 13.02 -4.24
N PRO A 283 7.84 12.62 -5.49
CA PRO A 283 8.65 13.40 -6.42
C PRO A 283 7.93 14.65 -6.95
N GLY A 284 6.61 14.74 -6.83
CA GLY A 284 5.81 15.84 -7.35
C GLY A 284 5.78 15.96 -8.89
N HIS A 285 6.28 14.95 -9.61
CA HIS A 285 6.24 14.86 -11.07
C HIS A 285 6.13 13.40 -11.53
N LEU A 286 5.72 13.19 -12.79
CA LEU A 286 5.59 11.86 -13.37
C LEU A 286 6.95 11.17 -13.56
N LEU A 287 7.06 9.93 -13.10
CA LEU A 287 8.22 9.06 -13.33
C LEU A 287 7.94 8.03 -14.44
N PRO A 288 8.97 7.59 -15.19
CA PRO A 288 8.82 6.56 -16.22
C PRO A 288 8.63 5.14 -15.65
N HIS A 289 8.85 4.96 -14.35
CA HIS A 289 8.72 3.69 -13.65
C HIS A 289 7.67 3.79 -12.55
N LYS A 290 6.97 2.69 -12.25
CA LYS A 290 6.01 2.65 -11.15
C LYS A 290 6.73 2.89 -9.82
N TRP A 291 6.10 3.63 -8.93
CA TRP A 291 6.65 3.96 -7.63
C TRP A 291 5.56 3.98 -6.54
N GLU A 292 5.96 3.96 -5.28
CA GLU A 292 5.09 3.95 -4.10
C GLU A 292 5.59 4.95 -3.05
N ASN A 293 4.73 5.90 -2.69
CA ASN A 293 4.94 6.81 -1.56
C ASN A 293 4.68 6.04 -0.26
N CYS A 294 5.75 5.58 0.38
CA CYS A 294 5.68 4.94 1.68
C CYS A 294 5.79 6.03 2.76
N MET A 295 4.70 6.30 3.47
CA MET A 295 4.63 7.37 4.47
C MET A 295 3.75 6.95 5.64
N THR A 296 3.66 7.78 6.68
CA THR A 296 2.91 7.45 7.90
C THR A 296 2.04 8.62 8.35
N ILE A 297 0.95 8.27 9.04
CA ILE A 297 0.07 9.23 9.71
C ILE A 297 0.82 9.97 10.83
N ASP A 298 1.70 9.30 11.58
CA ASP A 298 2.58 9.95 12.56
C ASP A 298 3.78 10.58 11.83
N LYS A 299 3.91 11.89 11.84
CA LYS A 299 4.95 12.63 11.11
C LYS A 299 6.36 12.15 11.46
N LEU A 300 6.57 11.63 12.67
CA LEU A 300 7.88 11.34 13.23
C LEU A 300 8.27 9.86 13.23
N SER A 301 7.30 8.93 13.24
CA SER A 301 7.56 7.52 13.57
C SER A 301 6.71 6.56 12.78
N TRP A 302 7.25 5.39 12.44
CA TRP A 302 6.46 4.30 11.88
C TRP A 302 5.79 3.48 12.99
N GLY A 303 6.48 3.21 14.08
CA GLY A 303 5.95 2.54 15.28
C GLY A 303 5.09 3.43 16.16
N TYR A 304 4.31 2.82 17.06
CA TYR A 304 3.47 3.52 18.04
C TYR A 304 4.30 4.27 19.10
N ARG A 305 3.85 5.48 19.45
CA ARG A 305 4.46 6.33 20.49
C ARG A 305 3.39 6.89 21.42
N ARG A 306 3.53 6.64 22.73
CA ARG A 306 2.56 7.09 23.75
C ARG A 306 2.69 8.57 24.07
N GLU A 307 3.84 9.19 23.75
CA GLU A 307 4.09 10.61 23.96
C GLU A 307 3.63 11.49 22.79
N ALA A 308 3.13 10.91 21.70
CA ALA A 308 2.71 11.66 20.52
C ALA A 308 1.46 12.53 20.81
N GLY A 309 1.52 13.80 20.41
CA GLY A 309 0.38 14.71 20.46
C GLY A 309 -0.43 14.71 19.17
N ILE A 310 -1.63 15.31 19.18
CA ILE A 310 -2.46 15.40 17.96
C ILE A 310 -1.76 16.14 16.80
N SER A 311 -0.87 17.09 17.12
CA SER A 311 -0.07 17.84 16.13
C SER A 311 0.98 16.98 15.41
N ASP A 312 1.39 15.87 16.03
CA ASP A 312 2.36 14.93 15.46
C ASP A 312 1.73 14.07 14.37
N TYR A 313 0.40 14.03 14.28
CA TYR A 313 -0.30 13.31 13.23
C TYR A 313 -0.67 14.23 12.08
N LEU A 314 -0.61 13.70 10.86
CA LEU A 314 -1.16 14.37 9.68
C LEU A 314 -2.69 14.49 9.81
N THR A 315 -3.23 15.61 9.36
CA THR A 315 -4.68 15.78 9.25
C THR A 315 -5.21 14.99 8.05
N ILE A 316 -6.52 14.74 8.01
CA ILE A 316 -7.11 14.08 6.84
C ILE A 316 -6.92 14.91 5.56
N GLU A 317 -6.96 16.24 5.62
CA GLU A 317 -6.68 17.11 4.46
C GLU A 317 -5.26 16.89 3.93
N GLU A 318 -4.27 16.77 4.81
CA GLU A 318 -2.88 16.45 4.44
C GLU A 318 -2.78 15.05 3.83
N LEU A 319 -3.48 14.05 4.38
CA LEU A 319 -3.47 12.68 3.85
C LEU A 319 -4.16 12.55 2.49
N VAL A 320 -5.32 13.21 2.30
CA VAL A 320 -6.02 13.26 1.00
C VAL A 320 -5.15 13.97 -0.02
N LYS A 321 -4.47 15.06 0.37
CA LYS A 321 -3.49 15.73 -0.49
C LYS A 321 -2.38 14.76 -0.92
N GLN A 322 -1.75 14.06 0.02
CA GLN A 322 -0.70 13.08 -0.29
C GLN A 322 -1.16 12.02 -1.29
N LEU A 323 -2.37 11.48 -1.11
CA LEU A 323 -2.93 10.49 -2.03
C LEU A 323 -3.14 11.08 -3.43
N VAL A 324 -3.76 12.26 -3.53
CA VAL A 324 -4.08 12.90 -4.81
C VAL A 324 -2.82 13.26 -5.59
N GLU A 325 -1.81 13.86 -4.94
CA GLU A 325 -0.52 14.19 -5.56
C GLU A 325 0.19 12.93 -6.05
N THR A 326 0.26 11.91 -5.19
CA THR A 326 0.92 10.63 -5.47
C THR A 326 0.32 9.94 -6.70
N VAL A 327 -1.01 9.79 -6.74
CA VAL A 327 -1.71 9.10 -7.84
C VAL A 327 -1.61 9.88 -9.14
N SER A 328 -1.72 11.22 -9.08
CA SER A 328 -1.62 12.08 -10.26
C SER A 328 -0.22 12.05 -10.89
N CYS A 329 0.80 11.76 -10.09
CA CYS A 329 2.20 11.54 -10.50
C CYS A 329 2.54 10.05 -10.76
N GLY A 330 1.55 9.17 -10.82
CA GLY A 330 1.70 7.77 -11.22
C GLY A 330 2.05 6.80 -10.09
N GLY A 331 2.17 7.27 -8.85
CA GLY A 331 2.51 6.45 -7.70
C GLY A 331 1.30 5.72 -7.08
N ASN A 332 1.60 4.82 -6.15
CA ASN A 332 0.66 4.37 -5.12
C ASN A 332 1.01 5.01 -3.77
N LEU A 333 0.04 5.21 -2.89
CA LEU A 333 0.28 5.62 -1.51
C LEU A 333 0.19 4.40 -0.59
N LEU A 334 1.27 4.12 0.16
CA LEU A 334 1.28 3.12 1.23
C LEU A 334 1.36 3.86 2.57
N MET A 335 0.22 3.95 3.25
CA MET A 335 0.05 4.77 4.45
C MET A 335 0.15 3.93 5.72
N ASN A 336 1.12 4.25 6.57
CA ASN A 336 1.44 3.48 7.76
C ASN A 336 0.66 3.91 9.01
N ILE A 337 0.30 2.90 9.81
CA ILE A 337 -0.13 3.01 11.20
C ILE A 337 0.82 2.24 12.14
N GLY A 338 0.88 2.67 13.40
CA GLY A 338 1.58 1.95 14.47
C GLY A 338 0.61 1.49 15.55
N PRO A 339 0.23 0.20 15.60
CA PRO A 339 -0.57 -0.35 16.69
C PRO A 339 0.21 -0.37 18.02
N THR A 340 -0.52 -0.29 19.13
CA THR A 340 0.02 -0.37 20.50
C THR A 340 0.57 -1.76 20.82
N LEU A 341 1.37 -1.91 21.89
CA LEU A 341 1.86 -3.22 22.34
C LEU A 341 0.77 -4.27 22.61
N ASP A 342 -0.45 -3.82 22.96
CA ASP A 342 -1.59 -4.70 23.24
C ASP A 342 -2.44 -4.99 21.99
N GLY A 343 -2.10 -4.44 20.83
CA GLY A 343 -2.73 -4.75 19.54
C GLY A 343 -3.94 -3.88 19.20
N THR A 344 -4.17 -2.78 19.93
CA THR A 344 -5.16 -1.78 19.56
C THR A 344 -4.62 -0.82 18.49
N ILE A 345 -5.47 -0.48 17.53
CA ILE A 345 -5.24 0.67 16.64
C ILE A 345 -5.73 1.90 17.40
N SER A 346 -4.85 2.88 17.62
CA SER A 346 -5.24 4.09 18.36
C SER A 346 -6.36 4.84 17.65
N VAL A 347 -7.19 5.55 18.41
CA VAL A 347 -8.38 6.26 17.89
C VAL A 347 -8.04 7.25 16.78
N VAL A 348 -6.87 7.90 16.84
CA VAL A 348 -6.43 8.84 15.79
C VAL A 348 -6.10 8.12 14.49
N PHE A 349 -5.45 6.95 14.55
CA PHE A 349 -5.18 6.16 13.34
C PHE A 349 -6.47 5.63 12.72
N GLU A 350 -7.37 5.07 13.53
CA GLU A 350 -8.67 4.58 13.03
C GLU A 350 -9.52 5.72 12.45
N GLU A 351 -9.56 6.89 13.10
CA GLU A 351 -10.28 8.07 12.60
C GLU A 351 -9.77 8.48 11.21
N ARG A 352 -8.45 8.64 11.04
CA ARG A 352 -7.84 9.03 9.75
C ARG A 352 -8.10 7.99 8.66
N LEU A 353 -8.00 6.71 8.99
CA LEU A 353 -8.31 5.62 8.06
C LEU A 353 -9.78 5.68 7.59
N ARG A 354 -10.73 5.76 8.51
CA ARG A 354 -12.17 5.82 8.17
C ARG A 354 -12.55 7.10 7.44
N GLN A 355 -11.91 8.22 7.76
CA GLN A 355 -12.09 9.49 7.04
C GLN A 355 -11.59 9.37 5.59
N MET A 356 -10.41 8.76 5.37
CA MET A 356 -9.90 8.47 4.03
C MET A 356 -10.88 7.60 3.24
N GLY A 357 -11.40 6.53 3.86
CA GLY A 357 -12.39 5.66 3.21
C GLY A 357 -13.71 6.35 2.89
N SER A 358 -14.16 7.27 3.76
CA SER A 358 -15.35 8.09 3.51
C SER A 358 -15.16 8.99 2.28
N TRP A 359 -13.97 9.56 2.09
CA TRP A 359 -13.63 10.34 0.91
C TRP A 359 -13.52 9.47 -0.36
N LEU A 360 -12.83 8.32 -0.26
CA LEU A 360 -12.66 7.36 -1.36
C LEU A 360 -13.96 6.69 -1.79
N LYS A 361 -14.96 6.59 -0.91
CA LYS A 361 -16.30 6.11 -1.29
C LYS A 361 -16.97 7.01 -2.34
N VAL A 362 -16.64 8.30 -2.34
CA VAL A 362 -17.23 9.31 -3.24
C VAL A 362 -16.31 9.57 -4.43
N ASN A 363 -15.03 9.79 -4.18
CA ASN A 363 -14.05 10.18 -5.20
C ASN A 363 -13.18 9.02 -5.70
N GLY A 364 -13.43 7.79 -5.25
CA GLY A 364 -12.62 6.62 -5.61
C GLY A 364 -12.58 6.34 -7.10
N GLU A 365 -13.62 6.73 -7.86
CA GLU A 365 -13.63 6.64 -9.32
C GLU A 365 -12.53 7.48 -9.98
N ALA A 366 -12.17 8.62 -9.36
CA ALA A 366 -11.08 9.50 -9.79
C ALA A 366 -9.69 9.03 -9.31
N ILE A 367 -9.62 7.91 -8.58
CA ILE A 367 -8.39 7.37 -8.01
C ILE A 367 -8.12 5.97 -8.54
N TYR A 368 -8.96 5.00 -8.20
CA TYR A 368 -8.77 3.59 -8.56
C TYR A 368 -8.85 3.40 -10.08
N GLU A 369 -7.99 2.51 -10.59
CA GLU A 369 -7.95 2.15 -12.01
C GLU A 369 -7.70 3.34 -12.97
N THR A 370 -7.30 4.50 -12.43
CA THR A 370 -6.93 5.66 -13.24
C THR A 370 -5.48 5.58 -13.71
N HIS A 371 -5.18 6.35 -14.74
CA HIS A 371 -3.83 6.60 -15.25
C HIS A 371 -3.52 8.10 -15.14
N THR A 372 -2.23 8.42 -15.13
CA THR A 372 -1.77 9.80 -15.21
C THR A 372 -2.30 10.47 -16.47
N TRP A 373 -2.76 11.71 -16.34
CA TRP A 373 -3.07 12.52 -17.51
C TRP A 373 -1.80 13.19 -18.07
N ARG A 374 -1.92 13.86 -19.22
CA ARG A 374 -0.78 14.56 -19.85
C ARG A 374 -0.16 15.66 -18.98
N SER A 375 -0.92 16.16 -18.02
CA SER A 375 -0.51 17.15 -17.02
C SER A 375 -0.89 16.60 -15.65
N GLN A 376 0.00 16.73 -14.67
CA GLN A 376 -0.22 16.24 -13.31
C GLN A 376 -1.10 17.19 -12.50
N ASN A 377 -0.87 18.50 -12.63
CA ASN A 377 -1.62 19.55 -11.95
C ASN A 377 -2.00 20.69 -12.91
N ASP A 378 -2.88 21.58 -12.46
CA ASP A 378 -3.36 22.68 -13.28
C ASP A 378 -2.47 23.92 -13.24
N THR A 379 -2.46 24.67 -14.34
CA THR A 379 -1.65 25.89 -14.48
C THR A 379 -2.31 27.13 -13.88
N VAL A 380 -3.64 27.18 -13.83
CA VAL A 380 -4.41 28.32 -13.29
C VAL A 380 -4.71 28.12 -11.82
N THR A 381 -5.06 26.89 -11.43
CA THR A 381 -5.29 26.52 -10.03
C THR A 381 -4.33 25.40 -9.61
N PRO A 382 -3.09 25.72 -9.17
CA PRO A 382 -2.02 24.72 -8.95
C PRO A 382 -2.33 23.59 -7.96
N ASP A 383 -3.30 23.80 -7.06
CA ASP A 383 -3.81 22.80 -6.11
C ASP A 383 -4.85 21.84 -6.73
N VAL A 384 -5.10 21.93 -8.04
CA VAL A 384 -5.93 20.98 -8.80
C VAL A 384 -5.03 19.97 -9.50
N TRP A 385 -5.34 18.69 -9.32
CA TRP A 385 -4.58 17.57 -9.85
C TRP A 385 -5.42 16.72 -10.80
N TYR A 386 -4.76 16.04 -11.73
CA TYR A 386 -5.43 15.29 -12.78
C TYR A 386 -5.11 13.81 -12.77
N THR A 387 -6.16 13.02 -12.94
CA THR A 387 -6.10 11.60 -13.32
C THR A 387 -7.01 11.38 -14.51
N SER A 388 -6.92 10.21 -15.15
CA SER A 388 -7.72 9.92 -16.34
C SER A 388 -8.07 8.44 -16.49
N LYS A 389 -9.16 8.18 -17.22
CA LYS A 389 -9.51 6.87 -17.77
C LYS A 389 -9.61 6.99 -19.29
N PRO A 390 -8.49 6.81 -20.03
CA PRO A 390 -8.45 7.10 -21.46
C PRO A 390 -9.46 6.30 -22.29
N LYS A 391 -9.70 5.03 -21.91
CA LYS A 391 -10.69 4.16 -22.58
C LYS A 391 -12.12 4.71 -22.50
N GLU A 392 -12.43 5.46 -21.46
CA GLU A 392 -13.75 6.06 -21.20
C GLU A 392 -13.81 7.53 -21.63
N LYS A 393 -12.70 8.10 -22.15
CA LYS A 393 -12.54 9.53 -22.47
C LYS A 393 -12.86 10.44 -21.27
N LEU A 394 -12.48 9.99 -20.07
CA LEU A 394 -12.69 10.69 -18.81
C LEU A 394 -11.37 11.28 -18.28
N VAL A 395 -11.44 12.53 -17.86
CA VAL A 395 -10.39 13.22 -17.09
C VAL A 395 -11.01 13.68 -15.79
N TYR A 396 -10.35 13.43 -14.67
CA TYR A 396 -10.79 13.92 -13.38
C TYR A 396 -9.95 15.12 -12.96
N ALA A 397 -10.59 16.21 -12.56
CA ALA A 397 -9.94 17.37 -11.95
C ALA A 397 -10.22 17.35 -10.44
N ILE A 398 -9.21 17.01 -9.65
CA ILE A 398 -9.32 16.83 -8.20
C ILE A 398 -8.80 18.07 -7.51
N PHE A 399 -9.66 18.74 -6.74
CA PHE A 399 -9.35 20.01 -6.08
C PHE A 399 -9.54 19.89 -4.56
N LEU A 400 -8.60 20.46 -3.81
CA LEU A 400 -8.52 20.28 -2.35
C LEU A 400 -9.10 21.45 -1.55
N LYS A 401 -9.50 22.52 -2.23
CA LYS A 401 -10.12 23.71 -1.63
C LYS A 401 -11.36 24.10 -2.42
N TRP A 402 -12.50 24.23 -1.75
CA TRP A 402 -13.70 24.71 -2.39
C TRP A 402 -13.60 26.23 -2.60
N PRO A 403 -13.64 26.74 -3.84
CA PRO A 403 -13.49 28.16 -4.09
C PRO A 403 -14.70 28.92 -3.57
N THR A 404 -14.45 29.97 -2.77
CA THR A 404 -15.52 30.81 -2.18
C THR A 404 -16.32 31.58 -3.23
N SER A 405 -15.76 31.76 -4.43
CA SER A 405 -16.46 32.35 -5.59
C SER A 405 -17.55 31.45 -6.17
N GLY A 406 -17.55 30.15 -5.84
CA GLY A 406 -18.39 29.15 -6.52
C GLY A 406 -17.94 28.87 -7.96
N GLN A 407 -16.73 29.29 -8.35
CA GLN A 407 -16.18 29.10 -9.69
C GLN A 407 -14.80 28.44 -9.61
N LEU A 408 -14.60 27.38 -10.39
CA LEU A 408 -13.31 26.69 -10.51
C LEU A 408 -12.72 26.93 -11.91
N PHE A 409 -11.51 27.46 -11.97
CA PHE A 409 -10.80 27.73 -13.22
C PHE A 409 -9.75 26.65 -13.48
N LEU A 410 -9.81 26.02 -14.65
CA LEU A 410 -8.91 24.97 -15.08
C LEU A 410 -8.23 25.39 -16.38
N GLY A 411 -6.90 25.47 -16.41
CA GLY A 411 -6.12 25.90 -17.58
C GLY A 411 -5.84 24.80 -18.60
N HIS A 412 -5.79 23.53 -18.19
CA HIS A 412 -5.41 22.43 -19.09
C HIS A 412 -6.53 21.81 -19.93
N PRO A 413 -7.75 21.56 -19.41
CA PRO A 413 -8.79 20.90 -20.19
C PRO A 413 -9.27 21.77 -21.34
N LYS A 414 -9.31 21.22 -22.55
CA LYS A 414 -9.93 21.89 -23.69
C LYS A 414 -11.26 21.22 -24.00
N ALA A 415 -12.35 21.91 -23.71
CA ALA A 415 -13.67 21.38 -23.96
C ALA A 415 -14.02 21.35 -25.45
N ILE A 416 -14.79 20.35 -25.84
CA ILE A 416 -15.39 20.20 -27.17
C ILE A 416 -16.84 20.64 -27.05
N LEU A 417 -17.18 21.75 -27.71
CA LEU A 417 -18.53 22.30 -27.70
C LEU A 417 -19.55 21.25 -28.18
N GLY A 418 -20.58 21.01 -27.38
CA GLY A 418 -21.63 20.02 -27.65
C GLY A 418 -21.29 18.56 -27.28
N ALA A 419 -20.07 18.27 -26.81
CA ALA A 419 -19.66 16.92 -26.40
C ALA A 419 -19.12 16.84 -24.96
N THR A 420 -18.51 17.90 -24.45
CA THR A 420 -17.98 17.92 -23.08
C THR A 420 -19.10 18.05 -22.05
N GLU A 421 -19.16 17.10 -21.13
CA GLU A 421 -19.95 17.21 -19.90
C GLU A 421 -19.02 17.32 -18.70
N VAL A 422 -19.44 18.11 -17.72
CA VAL A 422 -18.76 18.26 -16.44
C VAL A 422 -19.70 17.84 -15.32
N LYS A 423 -19.25 16.97 -14.41
CA LYS A 423 -20.04 16.51 -13.26
C LYS A 423 -19.19 16.56 -12.00
N LEU A 424 -19.77 16.98 -10.88
CA LEU A 424 -19.16 16.80 -9.57
C LEU A 424 -19.47 15.39 -9.06
N LEU A 425 -18.43 14.63 -8.71
CA LEU A 425 -18.62 13.27 -8.18
C LEU A 425 -19.46 13.32 -6.88
N GLY A 426 -20.43 12.42 -6.79
CA GLY A 426 -21.39 12.34 -5.68
C GLY A 426 -22.56 13.33 -5.75
N HIS A 427 -22.56 14.33 -6.65
CA HIS A 427 -23.71 15.23 -6.83
C HIS A 427 -24.72 14.69 -7.86
N GLY A 428 -24.24 14.02 -8.92
CA GLY A 428 -25.07 13.37 -9.93
C GLY A 428 -25.67 14.28 -11.01
N GLN A 429 -25.65 15.61 -10.85
CA GLN A 429 -26.12 16.55 -11.88
C GLN A 429 -24.95 17.10 -12.72
N PRO A 430 -25.14 17.32 -14.03
CA PRO A 430 -24.19 18.09 -14.84
C PRO A 430 -24.02 19.51 -14.31
N LEU A 431 -22.81 20.04 -14.41
CA LEU A 431 -22.46 21.42 -14.07
C LEU A 431 -22.36 22.29 -15.32
N ASN A 432 -22.68 23.56 -15.17
CA ASN A 432 -22.42 24.55 -16.20
C ASN A 432 -20.93 24.86 -16.27
N TRP A 433 -20.45 25.13 -17.47
CA TRP A 433 -19.08 25.55 -17.71
C TRP A 433 -19.01 26.46 -18.94
N ILE A 434 -17.98 27.29 -19.01
CA ILE A 434 -17.63 28.10 -20.18
C ILE A 434 -16.20 27.81 -20.60
N SER A 435 -15.94 27.83 -21.91
CA SER A 435 -14.57 27.73 -22.42
C SER A 435 -13.82 29.03 -22.17
N LEU A 436 -12.59 28.93 -21.69
CA LEU A 436 -11.66 30.06 -21.58
C LEU A 436 -10.78 30.09 -22.84
N GLU A 437 -10.56 31.28 -23.38
CA GLU A 437 -9.85 31.61 -24.65
C GLU A 437 -9.27 30.43 -25.45
N GLN A 438 -7.94 30.31 -25.58
CA GLN A 438 -7.31 29.28 -26.41
C GLN A 438 -7.35 27.89 -25.77
N ASN A 439 -7.33 27.82 -24.44
CA ASN A 439 -7.38 26.62 -23.61
C ASN A 439 -8.03 26.94 -22.26
N GLY A 440 -8.62 25.91 -21.64
CA GLY A 440 -9.16 25.96 -20.29
C GLY A 440 -10.68 26.06 -20.23
N ILE A 441 -11.20 25.80 -19.04
CA ILE A 441 -12.62 25.90 -18.71
C ILE A 441 -12.81 26.57 -17.35
N MET A 442 -13.87 27.35 -17.22
CA MET A 442 -14.39 27.77 -15.92
C MET A 442 -15.66 26.98 -15.64
N VAL A 443 -15.70 26.27 -14.51
CA VAL A 443 -16.84 25.47 -14.07
C VAL A 443 -17.58 26.20 -12.96
N GLU A 444 -18.89 26.34 -13.10
CA GLU A 444 -19.76 26.83 -12.03
C GLU A 444 -20.04 25.70 -11.05
N LEU A 445 -19.53 25.83 -9.84
CA LEU A 445 -19.78 24.89 -8.77
C LEU A 445 -21.15 25.16 -8.13
N PRO A 446 -21.87 24.11 -7.74
CA PRO A 446 -23.19 24.25 -7.12
C PRO A 446 -23.08 24.87 -5.73
N GLN A 447 -24.06 25.68 -5.35
CA GLN A 447 -24.17 26.21 -3.99
C GLN A 447 -24.73 25.10 -3.08
N LEU A 448 -23.86 24.43 -2.33
CA LEU A 448 -24.21 23.31 -1.46
C LEU A 448 -24.07 23.70 0.01
N THR A 449 -25.06 23.34 0.82
CA THR A 449 -24.91 23.33 2.29
C THR A 449 -24.00 22.20 2.72
N ILE A 450 -23.47 22.26 3.96
CA ILE A 450 -22.61 21.19 4.51
C ILE A 450 -23.26 19.79 4.47
N HIS A 451 -24.59 19.71 4.53
CA HIS A 451 -25.34 18.45 4.45
C HIS A 451 -25.54 17.95 3.02
N GLN A 452 -25.42 18.84 2.03
CA GLN A 452 -25.49 18.50 0.61
C GLN A 452 -24.12 18.21 0.00
N MET A 453 -23.04 18.60 0.68
CA MET A 453 -21.68 18.31 0.23
C MET A 453 -21.48 16.80 0.08
N PRO A 454 -21.08 16.30 -1.11
CA PRO A 454 -20.97 14.87 -1.33
C PRO A 454 -19.85 14.25 -0.48
N CYS A 455 -18.81 15.03 -0.18
CA CYS A 455 -17.69 14.66 0.66
C CYS A 455 -17.04 15.92 1.27
N LYS A 456 -16.05 15.71 2.14
CA LYS A 456 -15.23 16.73 2.80
C LYS A 456 -13.77 16.59 2.35
N TRP A 457 -12.93 17.60 2.61
CA TRP A 457 -11.46 17.58 2.45
C TRP A 457 -10.89 17.56 1.02
N GLY A 458 -11.72 17.34 0.01
CA GLY A 458 -11.36 17.42 -1.40
C GLY A 458 -12.49 16.91 -2.27
N TRP A 459 -12.50 17.29 -3.55
CA TRP A 459 -13.59 17.01 -4.48
C TRP A 459 -13.03 16.72 -5.86
N ALA A 460 -13.76 15.97 -6.68
CA ALA A 460 -13.37 15.68 -8.05
C ALA A 460 -14.48 16.04 -9.04
N LEU A 461 -14.10 16.73 -10.11
CA LEU A 461 -14.92 16.87 -11.31
C LEU A 461 -14.58 15.76 -12.29
N ALA A 462 -15.59 15.08 -12.83
CA ALA A 462 -15.46 14.22 -14.00
C ALA A 462 -15.73 15.05 -15.26
N LEU A 463 -14.74 15.11 -16.15
CA LEU A 463 -14.77 15.82 -17.43
C LEU A 463 -14.78 14.78 -18.55
N THR A 464 -15.89 14.67 -19.29
CA THR A 464 -15.96 13.80 -20.47
C THR A 464 -15.53 14.57 -21.71
N ASN A 465 -14.90 13.88 -22.67
CA ASN A 465 -14.61 14.44 -24.00
C ASN A 465 -13.82 15.77 -23.95
N VAL A 466 -12.88 15.89 -23.03
CA VAL A 466 -11.91 17.00 -23.02
C VAL A 466 -10.63 16.56 -23.73
N ILE A 467 -10.11 17.44 -24.59
CA ILE A 467 -8.79 17.26 -25.20
C ILE A 467 -7.75 17.65 -24.21
#